data_AF-A0A373CMU5-F1
#
_entry.id   AF-A0A373CMU5-F1
#
_cell.length_a   1.000
_cell.length_b   1.000
_cell.length_c   1.000
_cell.angle_alpha   90.00
_cell.angle_beta   90.00
_cell.angle_gamma   90.00
#
_symmetry.space_group_name_H-M   'P 1'
#
loop_
_entity.id
_entity.type
_entity.pdbx_description
1 polymer ?
#
loop_
_entity_poly.entity_id
_entity_poly.type
_entity_poly.pdbx_seq_one_letter_code
_entity_poly.pdbx_strand_id
1 'polypeptide(L)'
;MIERIDEVLEKKVRPALLSHEGDVQIVEYADGVLKIRLTGHCSGCPSARLTTEELIAAEVQKEIPEVKEVVLVNEISPELLDFARKLLNHNHEAQECI
;
A
#
# COMPACT_ATOMS: atom_id res chain seq x y z
N MET A 1 -14.26 11.20 10.52
CA MET A 1 -14.29 10.47 9.23
C MET A 1 -13.34 9.29 9.25
N ILE A 2 -12.04 9.52 9.50
CA ILE A 2 -11.04 8.44 9.61
C ILE A 2 -11.45 7.37 10.61
N GLU A 3 -11.98 7.73 11.79
CA GLU A 3 -12.47 6.76 12.79
C GLU A 3 -13.56 5.83 12.26
N ARG A 4 -14.49 6.35 11.45
CA ARG A 4 -15.57 5.57 10.84
C ARG A 4 -15.02 4.61 9.77
N ILE A 5 -14.01 5.04 9.01
CA ILE A 5 -13.31 4.20 8.05
C ILE A 5 -12.54 3.09 8.79
N ASP A 6 -11.85 3.43 9.88
CA ASP A 6 -11.10 2.47 10.69
C ASP A 6 -12.02 1.39 11.30
N GLU A 7 -13.19 1.76 11.83
CA GLU A 7 -14.17 0.78 12.33
C GLU A 7 -14.64 -0.21 11.25
N VAL A 8 -14.85 0.26 10.01
CA VAL A 8 -15.21 -0.60 8.87
C VAL A 8 -14.06 -1.54 8.54
N LEU A 9 -12.84 -1.02 8.49
CA LEU A 9 -11.64 -1.82 8.24
C LEU A 9 -11.46 -2.89 9.33
N GLU A 10 -11.64 -2.54 10.61
CA GLU A 10 -11.55 -3.48 11.73
C GLU A 10 -12.56 -4.61 11.64
N LYS A 11 -13.82 -4.29 11.33
CA LYS A 11 -14.92 -5.27 11.34
C LYS A 11 -14.99 -6.14 10.08
N LYS A 12 -14.55 -5.63 8.92
CA LYS A 12 -14.77 -6.27 7.62
C LYS A 12 -13.49 -6.70 6.92
N VAL A 13 -12.42 -5.92 7.04
CA VAL A 13 -11.20 -6.09 6.24
C VAL A 13 -10.11 -6.81 7.04
N ARG A 14 -9.77 -6.34 8.24
CA ARG A 14 -8.76 -6.96 9.12
C ARG A 14 -8.96 -8.47 9.34
N PRO A 15 -10.17 -9.01 9.58
CA PRO A 15 -10.34 -10.46 9.72
C PRO A 15 -9.98 -11.25 8.45
N ALA A 16 -10.23 -10.69 7.27
CA ALA A 16 -9.83 -11.31 6.00
C ALA A 16 -8.30 -11.24 5.82
N LEU A 17 -7.69 -10.10 6.16
CA LEU A 17 -6.24 -9.90 6.06
C LEU A 17 -5.43 -10.74 7.05
N LEU A 18 -5.93 -10.94 8.27
CA LEU A 18 -5.30 -11.78 9.29
C LEU A 18 -5.12 -13.23 8.83
N SER A 19 -6.04 -13.76 8.02
CA SER A 19 -5.91 -15.10 7.42
C SER A 19 -4.73 -15.22 6.46
N HIS A 20 -4.23 -14.08 5.96
CA HIS A 20 -3.05 -13.98 5.09
C HIS A 20 -1.84 -13.35 5.82
N GLU A 21 -1.86 -13.28 7.15
CA GLU A 21 -0.80 -12.66 7.97
C GLU A 21 -0.49 -11.22 7.51
N GLY A 22 -1.53 -10.51 7.06
CA GLY A 22 -1.49 -9.13 6.63
C GLY A 22 -2.33 -8.22 7.53
N ASP A 23 -2.08 -6.92 7.42
CA ASP A 23 -2.88 -5.87 8.06
C ASP A 23 -2.91 -4.61 7.16
N VAL A 24 -3.70 -3.62 7.53
CA VAL A 24 -3.88 -2.39 6.75
C VAL A 24 -3.84 -1.16 7.66
N GLN A 25 -3.13 -0.12 7.21
CA GLN A 25 -3.07 1.16 7.88
C GLN A 25 -3.59 2.27 6.97
N ILE A 26 -4.34 3.20 7.53
CA ILE A 26 -4.77 4.41 6.85
C ILE A 26 -3.60 5.40 6.86
N VAL A 27 -3.22 5.88 5.67
CA VAL A 27 -2.17 6.90 5.51
C VAL A 27 -2.80 8.29 5.44
N GLU A 28 -3.86 8.45 4.64
CA GLU A 28 -4.51 9.74 4.44
C GLU A 28 -5.94 9.53 3.91
N TYR A 29 -6.83 10.47 4.20
CA TYR A 29 -8.11 10.58 3.51
C TYR A 29 -8.36 12.05 3.12
N ALA A 30 -8.44 12.32 1.83
CA ALA A 30 -8.65 13.65 1.27
C ALA A 30 -9.47 13.59 -0.02
N ASP A 31 -10.40 14.54 -0.22
CA ASP A 31 -11.20 14.67 -1.45
C ASP A 31 -11.99 13.41 -1.88
N GLY A 32 -12.30 12.53 -0.93
CA GLY A 32 -12.95 11.25 -1.19
C GLY A 32 -11.98 10.13 -1.60
N VAL A 33 -10.68 10.38 -1.60
CA VAL A 33 -9.63 9.40 -1.86
C VAL A 33 -9.04 8.93 -0.54
N LEU A 34 -9.13 7.62 -0.29
CA LEU A 34 -8.55 6.96 0.87
C LEU A 34 -7.22 6.31 0.47
N LYS A 35 -6.12 6.79 1.04
CA LYS A 35 -4.79 6.19 0.89
C LYS A 35 -4.55 5.21 2.02
N ILE A 36 -4.23 3.98 1.68
CA ILE A 36 -3.92 2.91 2.63
C ILE A 36 -2.58 2.26 2.32
N ARG A 37 -1.97 1.70 3.35
CA ARG A 37 -0.76 0.90 3.25
C ARG A 37 -1.07 -0.50 3.77
N LEU A 38 -0.77 -1.52 2.97
CA LEU A 38 -0.76 -2.91 3.44
C LEU A 38 0.52 -3.17 4.23
N THR A 39 0.38 -3.81 5.37
CA THR A 39 1.47 -4.27 6.23
C THR A 39 1.45 -5.79 6.35
N GLY A 40 2.57 -6.40 6.75
CA GLY A 40 2.70 -7.85 6.88
C GLY A 40 2.98 -8.57 5.56
N HIS A 41 2.72 -9.87 5.49
CA HIS A 41 3.07 -10.73 4.35
C HIS A 41 2.37 -10.33 3.04
N CYS A 42 1.16 -9.75 3.12
CA CYS A 42 0.42 -9.25 1.95
C CYS A 42 1.10 -8.05 1.26
N SER A 43 1.96 -7.30 1.93
CA SER A 43 2.58 -6.09 1.37
C SER A 43 3.52 -6.37 0.18
N GLY A 44 4.14 -7.55 0.17
CA GLY A 44 5.16 -7.96 -0.81
C GLY A 44 4.66 -8.83 -1.96
N CYS A 45 3.40 -9.28 -1.93
CA CYS A 45 2.86 -10.19 -2.94
C CYS A 45 2.22 -9.40 -4.10
N PRO A 46 2.82 -9.38 -5.31
CA PRO A 46 2.33 -8.56 -6.42
C PRO A 46 0.96 -9.01 -6.93
N SER A 47 0.63 -10.31 -6.82
CA SER A 47 -0.68 -10.85 -7.19
C SER A 47 -1.77 -10.55 -6.15
N ALA A 48 -1.40 -10.45 -4.87
CA ALA A 48 -2.35 -10.13 -3.80
C ALA A 48 -2.71 -8.64 -3.77
N ARG A 49 -1.89 -7.75 -4.36
CA ARG A 49 -2.15 -6.31 -4.32
C ARG A 49 -3.47 -5.92 -4.97
N LEU A 50 -3.70 -6.35 -6.21
CA LEU A 50 -4.92 -6.01 -6.95
C LEU A 50 -6.16 -6.57 -6.24
N THR A 51 -6.13 -7.86 -5.89
CA THR A 51 -7.29 -8.53 -5.28
C THR A 51 -7.60 -7.99 -3.89
N THR A 52 -6.56 -7.65 -3.11
CA THR A 52 -6.74 -7.06 -1.78
C THR A 52 -7.21 -5.61 -1.87
N GLU A 53 -6.66 -4.83 -2.81
CA GLU A 53 -7.13 -3.46 -3.07
C GLU A 53 -8.61 -3.44 -3.43
N GLU A 54 -9.03 -4.28 -4.39
CA GLU A 54 -10.42 -4.37 -4.82
C GLU A 54 -11.35 -4.81 -3.68
N LEU A 55 -10.93 -5.77 -2.87
CA LEU A 55 -11.69 -6.20 -1.68
C LEU A 55 -11.90 -5.05 -0.70
N ILE A 56 -10.83 -4.30 -0.39
CA ILE A 56 -10.90 -3.18 0.56
C ILE A 56 -11.74 -2.04 -0.01
N ALA A 57 -11.54 -1.71 -1.29
CA ALA A 57 -12.30 -0.69 -1.98
C ALA A 57 -13.80 -1.03 -1.97
N ALA A 58 -14.17 -2.27 -2.30
CA ALA A 58 -15.56 -2.70 -2.32
C ALA A 58 -16.22 -2.60 -0.94
N GLU A 59 -15.58 -3.09 0.12
CA GLU A 59 -16.15 -3.05 1.47
C GLU A 59 -16.25 -1.61 2.02
N VAL A 60 -15.20 -0.79 1.82
CA VAL A 60 -15.21 0.59 2.30
C VAL A 60 -16.22 1.44 1.54
N GLN A 61 -16.30 1.34 0.21
CA GLN A 61 -17.27 2.12 -0.59
C GLN A 61 -18.72 1.70 -0.32
N LYS A 62 -18.95 0.42 0.01
CA LYS A 62 -20.27 -0.09 0.36
C LYS A 62 -20.79 0.48 1.69
N GLU A 63 -19.94 0.55 2.71
CA GLU A 63 -20.32 1.09 4.02
C GLU A 63 -20.21 2.62 4.10
N ILE A 64 -19.34 3.20 3.26
CA ILE A 64 -19.01 4.62 3.24
C ILE A 64 -18.98 5.12 1.78
N PRO A 65 -20.15 5.45 1.20
CA PRO A 65 -20.26 5.92 -0.19
C PRO A 65 -19.59 7.30 -0.43
N GLU A 66 -19.14 7.98 0.63
CA GLU A 66 -18.34 9.20 0.56
C GLU A 66 -16.90 8.94 0.11
N VAL A 67 -16.43 7.69 0.23
CA VAL A 67 -15.15 7.26 -0.34
C VAL A 67 -15.37 6.94 -1.82
N LYS A 68 -14.71 7.70 -2.70
CA LYS A 68 -14.79 7.55 -4.16
C LYS A 68 -13.73 6.61 -4.68
N GLU A 69 -12.56 6.61 -4.06
CA GLU A 69 -11.40 5.84 -4.51
C GLU A 69 -10.57 5.39 -3.31
N VAL A 70 -10.01 4.18 -3.40
CA VAL A 70 -9.06 3.64 -2.43
C VAL A 70 -7.77 3.33 -3.17
N VAL A 71 -6.64 3.84 -2.68
CA VAL A 71 -5.34 3.72 -3.32
C VAL A 71 -4.34 3.08 -2.36
N LEU A 72 -3.70 2.00 -2.81
CA LEU A 72 -2.57 1.42 -2.10
C LEU A 72 -1.28 2.23 -2.33
N VAL A 73 -0.79 2.84 -1.27
CA VAL A 73 0.51 3.51 -1.28
C VAL A 73 1.61 2.54 -0.84
N ASN A 74 2.58 2.34 -1.71
CA ASN A 74 3.78 1.56 -1.42
C ASN A 74 4.96 2.51 -1.20
N GLU A 75 5.02 3.12 -0.02
CA GLU A 75 6.08 4.10 0.23
C GLU A 75 7.42 3.39 0.47
N ILE A 76 8.38 3.71 -0.39
CA ILE A 76 9.79 3.37 -0.21
C ILE A 76 10.44 4.57 0.49
N SER A 77 11.26 4.33 1.53
CA SER A 77 11.95 5.43 2.21
C SER A 77 12.74 6.28 1.20
N PRO A 78 12.69 7.63 1.30
CA PRO A 78 13.46 8.51 0.42
C PRO A 78 14.96 8.20 0.44
N GLU A 79 15.48 7.69 1.56
CA GLU A 79 16.88 7.26 1.70
C GLU A 79 17.21 6.05 0.82
N LEU A 80 16.29 5.07 0.75
CA LEU A 80 16.44 3.90 -0.13
C LEU A 80 16.35 4.30 -1.60
N LEU A 81 15.47 5.24 -1.94
CA LEU A 81 15.37 5.78 -3.30
C LEU A 81 16.62 6.57 -3.70
N ASP A 82 17.19 7.36 -2.79
CA ASP A 82 18.47 8.05 -2.99
C ASP A 82 19.61 7.04 -3.21
N PHE A 83 19.67 6.01 -2.38
CA PHE A 83 20.67 4.95 -2.51
C PHE A 83 20.54 4.18 -3.84
N ALA A 84 19.33 3.80 -4.24
CA ALA A 84 19.08 3.13 -5.52
C ALA A 84 19.46 4.02 -6.72
N ARG A 85 19.15 5.33 -6.68
CA ARG A 85 19.57 6.28 -7.71
C ARG A 85 21.09 6.38 -7.81
N LYS A 86 21.79 6.42 -6.68
CA LYS A 86 23.26 6.42 -6.65
C LYS A 86 23.83 5.16 -7.31
N LEU A 87 23.30 3.98 -7.02
CA LEU A 87 23.74 2.73 -7.65
C LEU A 87 23.48 2.70 -9.16
N LEU A 88 22.28 3.09 -9.61
CA LEU A 88 21.91 3.06 -11.04
C LEU A 88 22.66 4.11 -11.88
N ASN A 89 23.11 5.21 -11.26
CA ASN A 89 23.90 6.24 -11.93
C ASN A 89 25.41 5.92 -11.96
N HIS A 90 25.86 4.87 -11.26
CA HIS A 90 27.24 4.36 -11.35
C HIS A 90 27.38 3.37 -12.51
N ASN A 91 27.43 3.90 -13.74
CA ASN A 91 28.17 3.24 -14.82
C ASN A 91 29.57 3.89 -14.87
N HIS A 92 30.55 3.29 -14.20
CA HIS A 92 31.96 3.62 -14.40
C HIS A 92 32.80 2.36 -14.52
N GLU A 93 33.21 2.11 -15.78
CA GLU A 93 34.53 1.61 -16.18
C GLU A 93 34.91 0.19 -15.76
N ALA A 94 34.33 -0.79 -16.44
CA ALA A 94 35.10 -1.98 -16.82
C ALA A 94 35.54 -1.80 -18.28
N GLN A 95 36.83 -1.54 -18.51
CA GLN A 95 37.68 -2.05 -19.60
C GLN A 95 38.89 -1.14 -19.88
N GLU A 96 39.91 -1.21 -19.03
CA GLU A 96 41.32 -1.25 -19.48
C GLU A 96 42.05 -2.28 -18.61
N CYS A 97 41.89 -3.55 -18.99
CA CYS A 97 42.81 -4.60 -18.52
C CYS A 97 44.11 -4.42 -19.31
N ILE A 98 45.21 -4.14 -18.60
CA ILE A 98 46.60 -4.15 -19.09
C ILE A 98 46.98 -5.56 -19.54
#